data_AF-A0A2H6GJC0-F1
#
_entry.id   AF-A0A2H6GJC0-F1
#
_cell.length_a   1.000
_cell.length_b   1.000
_cell.length_c   1.000
_cell.angle_alpha   90.00
_cell.angle_beta   90.00
_cell.angle_gamma   90.00
#
_symmetry.space_group_name_H-M   'P 1'
#
loop_
_entity.id
_entity.type
_entity.pdbx_description
1 polymer ?
#
loop_
_entity_poly.entity_id
_entity_poly.type
_entity_poly.pdbx_seq_one_letter_code
_entity_poly.pdbx_strand_id
1 'polypeptide(L)' 'MKVDYRDVKSNPVFLDEMLEIGDGNRRVPVIVDHGKVTVGYGGT' A
#
# COMPACT_ATOMS: atom_id res chain seq x y z
N MET A 1 18.73 5.16 1.77
CA MET A 1 17.44 4.98 1.08
C MET A 1 16.34 5.41 2.03
N LYS A 2 15.49 6.36 1.63
CA LYS A 2 14.38 6.85 2.47
C LYS A 2 13.12 6.10 2.06
N VAL A 3 12.42 5.50 3.02
CA VAL A 3 11.14 4.83 2.80
C VAL A 3 10.05 5.72 3.39
N ASP A 4 8.98 5.95 2.64
CA ASP A 4 7.77 6.61 3.13
C ASP A 4 6.79 5.53 3.59
N TYR A 5 6.69 5.32 4.90
CA TYR A 5 5.78 4.33 5.47
C TYR A 5 4.38 4.95 5.64
N ARG A 6 3.40 4.37 4.95
CA ARG A 6 2.00 4.82 4.99
C ARG A 6 1.12 3.79 5.68
N ASP A 7 0.66 4.10 6.89
CA ASP A 7 -0.25 3.23 7.63
C ASP A 7 -1.71 3.44 7.21
N VAL A 8 -2.18 2.54 6.37
CA VAL A 8 -3.56 2.48 5.85
C VAL A 8 -4.61 2.12 6.92
N LYS A 9 -4.21 1.56 8.08
CA LYS A 9 -5.14 1.33 9.20
C LYS A 9 -5.47 2.65 9.91
N SER A 10 -4.51 3.58 9.95
CA SER A 10 -4.63 4.83 10.71
C SER A 10 -5.08 6.04 9.88
N ASN A 11 -4.90 6.00 8.56
CA ASN A 11 -5.20 7.13 7.67
C ASN A 11 -6.08 6.68 6.48
N PRO A 12 -7.33 7.19 6.38
CA PRO A 12 -8.25 6.82 5.30
C PRO A 12 -7.75 7.25 3.91
N VAL A 13 -7.00 8.35 3.80
CA VAL A 13 -6.45 8.78 2.50
C VAL A 13 -5.47 7.75 1.95
N PHE A 14 -4.62 7.18 2.82
CA PHE A 14 -3.68 6.14 2.40
C PHE A 14 -4.38 4.82 2.08
N LEU A 15 -5.50 4.53 2.74
CA LEU A 15 -6.35 3.40 2.38
C LEU A 15 -6.95 3.57 0.99
N ASP A 16 -7.49 4.75 0.68
CA ASP A 16 -8.08 5.04 -0.62
C ASP A 16 -7.04 4.91 -1.75
N GLU A 17 -5.85 5.52 -1.60
CA GLU A 17 -4.73 5.38 -2.56
C GLU A 17 -4.36 3.90 -2.77
N MET A 18 -4.33 3.11 -1.70
CA MET A 18 -4.03 1.69 -1.77
C MET A 18 -5.11 0.89 -2.51
N LEU A 19 -6.39 1.22 -2.29
CA LEU A 19 -7.51 0.55 -2.94
C LEU A 19 -7.54 0.85 -4.44
N GLU A 20 -7.19 2.07 -4.85
CA GLU A 20 -7.04 2.44 -6.27
C GLU A 20 -5.99 1.57 -6.97
N ILE A 21 -4.86 1.32 -6.31
CA ILE A 21 -3.78 0.45 -6.82
C ILE A 21 -4.20 -1.04 -6.82
N GLY A 22 -5.05 -1.44 -5.89
CA GLY A 22 -5.42 -2.84 -5.62
C GLY A 22 -6.71 -3.33 -6.26
N ASP A 23 -7.30 -2.61 -7.22
CA ASP A 23 -8.62 -2.87 -7.79
C ASP A 23 -9.70 -3.01 -6.69
N GLY A 24 -9.71 -2.11 -5.72
CA GLY A 24 -10.62 -2.12 -4.58
C GLY A 24 -10.34 -3.20 -3.53
N ASN A 25 -9.26 -3.98 -3.68
CA ASN A 25 -8.86 -4.99 -2.71
C ASN A 25 -7.77 -4.47 -1.79
N ARG A 26 -8.01 -4.55 -0.48
CA ARG A 26 -6.98 -4.25 0.53
C ARG A 26 -5.94 -5.39 0.58
N ARG A 27 -4.84 -5.23 -0.17
CA ARG A 27 -3.69 -6.15 -0.19
C ARG A 27 -2.44 -5.58 0.49
N VAL A 28 -2.22 -5.90 1.78
CA VAL A 28 -1.08 -5.36 2.57
C VAL A 28 0.04 -6.41 2.71
N PRO A 29 1.32 -6.01 2.61
CA PRO A 29 1.83 -4.68 2.24
C PRO A 29 1.82 -4.41 0.73
N VAL A 30 1.59 -3.15 0.34
CA VAL A 30 1.86 -2.63 -1.02
C VAL A 30 3.19 -1.87 -0.98
N ILE A 31 4.12 -2.25 -1.86
CA ILE A 31 5.41 -1.57 -2.03
C ILE A 31 5.42 -0.94 -3.41
N VAL A 32 5.67 0.37 -3.46
CA VAL A 32 5.87 1.10 -4.71
C VAL A 32 7.32 1.52 -4.79
N ASP A 33 8.04 0.96 -5.76
CA ASP A 33 9.46 1.24 -5.98
C ASP A 33 9.69 1.61 -7.44
N HIS A 34 10.15 2.83 -7.71
CA HIS A 34 10.32 3.35 -9.08
C HIS A 34 9.09 3.14 -9.99
N GLY A 35 7.87 3.27 -9.44
CA GLY A 35 6.61 3.06 -10.16
C GLY A 35 6.19 1.59 -10.31
N LYS A 36 7.02 0.64 -9.88
CA LYS A 36 6.67 -0.77 -9.82
C LYS A 36 5.90 -1.07 -8.55
N VAL A 37 4.68 -1.56 -8.69
CA VAL A 37 3.84 -2.04 -7.59
C VAL A 37 4.15 -3.51 -7.31
N THR A 38 4.47 -3.82 -6.05
CA THR A 38 4.60 -5.20 -5.56
C THR A 38 3.69 -5.39 -4.35
N VAL A 39 2.86 -6.43 -4.40
CA VAL A 39 2.01 -6.83 -3.29
C VAL A 39 2.70 -7.98 -2.55
N GLY A 40 3.07 -7.75 -1.29
CA GLY A 40 3.56 -8.80 -0.41
C GLY A 40 2.43 -9.63 0.17
N TYR A 41 2.64 -10.94 0.34
CA TYR A 41 1.79 -11.79 1.19
C TYR A 41 2.35 -11.76 2.61
N GLY A 42 1.59 -11.23 3.59
CA GLY A 42 1.96 -11.32 5.01
C GLY A 42 1.67 -10.10 5.91
N GLY A 43 0.82 -9.14 5.50
CA GLY A 43 0.43 -8.06 6.39
C GLY A 43 -0.46 -8.54 7.54
N THR A 44 0.02 -8.45 8.79
CA THR A 44 -0.80 -8.58 10.02
C THR A 44 -1.50 -7.27 10.39
#